data_AF-A0A0Q8R8U5-F1
#
_entry.id   AF-A0A0Q8R8U5-F1
#
_cell.length_a   1.000
_cell.length_b   1.000
_cell.length_c   1.000
_cell.angle_alpha   90.00
_cell.angle_beta   90.00
_cell.angle_gamma   90.00
#
_symmetry.space_group_name_H-M   'P 1'
#
loop_
_entity.id
_entity.type
_entity.pdbx_description
1 polymer ?
#
loop_
_entity_poly.entity_id
_entity_poly.type
_entity_poly.pdbx_seq_one_letter_code
_entity_poly.pdbx_strand_id
1 'polypeptide(L)'
;MSILSIAFPAEAALPALQAFAGTAVSAVRPVVGLGIVAAFLLAFRPLLIGLLRAALLVIKPRQTLEQRSERRILQSVLLLNRMARDLDGLDPSQARELRALAARG
;
A
#
# COMPACT_ATOMS: atom_id res chain seq x y z
N MET A 1 34.93 -65.25 -18.35
CA MET A 1 34.71 -63.79 -18.41
C MET A 1 33.34 -63.52 -17.85
N SER A 2 33.28 -63.26 -16.54
CA SER A 2 32.04 -63.35 -15.75
C SER A 2 31.19 -62.09 -15.88
N ILE A 3 29.88 -62.28 -16.07
CA ILE A 3 28.83 -61.26 -16.21
C ILE A 3 28.72 -60.38 -14.95
N LEU A 4 29.38 -60.80 -13.86
CA LEU A 4 29.46 -60.08 -12.58
C LEU A 4 30.32 -58.81 -12.63
N SER A 5 31.18 -58.59 -13.64
CA SER A 5 32.01 -57.36 -13.69
C SER A 5 31.29 -56.12 -14.21
N ILE A 6 30.14 -56.28 -14.89
CA ILE A 6 29.35 -55.17 -15.45
C ILE A 6 28.25 -54.73 -14.47
N ALA A 7 27.79 -55.62 -13.58
CA ALA A 7 26.76 -55.29 -12.58
C ALA A 7 27.28 -54.42 -11.42
N PHE A 8 28.51 -54.68 -10.94
CA PHE A 8 29.13 -53.93 -9.85
C PHE A 8 29.31 -52.42 -10.09
N PRO A 9 29.75 -51.94 -11.27
CA PRO A 9 29.89 -50.49 -11.50
C PRO A 9 28.54 -49.79 -11.66
N ALA A 10 27.49 -50.48 -12.13
CA ALA A 10 26.14 -49.92 -12.25
C ALA A 10 25.48 -49.74 -10.87
N GLU A 11 25.58 -50.74 -9.98
CA GLU A 11 25.06 -50.65 -8.62
C GLU A 11 25.78 -49.59 -7.77
N ALA A 12 27.09 -49.41 -7.97
CA ALA A 12 27.86 -48.36 -7.30
C ALA A 12 27.51 -46.94 -7.79
N ALA A 13 26.97 -46.79 -9.00
CA ALA A 13 26.55 -45.51 -9.56
C ALA A 13 25.12 -45.10 -9.13
N LEU A 14 24.27 -46.04 -8.74
CA LEU A 14 22.91 -45.78 -8.24
C LEU A 14 22.86 -44.80 -7.03
N PRO A 15 23.67 -44.95 -5.97
CA PRO A 15 23.64 -44.02 -4.85
C PRO A 15 24.12 -42.60 -5.24
N ALA A 16 25.06 -42.49 -6.17
CA ALA A 16 25.53 -41.18 -6.67
C ALA A 16 24.44 -40.48 -7.50
N LEU A 17 23.72 -41.22 -8.36
CA LEU A 17 22.55 -40.71 -9.10
C LEU A 17 21.40 -40.33 -8.17
N GLN A 18 21.12 -41.14 -7.14
CA GLN A 18 20.09 -40.84 -6.14
C GLN A 18 20.44 -39.61 -5.29
N ALA A 19 21.71 -39.46 -4.91
CA ALA A 19 22.17 -38.27 -4.19
C ALA A 19 22.04 -37.01 -5.05
N PHE A 20 22.40 -37.08 -6.34
CA PHE A 20 22.22 -35.98 -7.28
C PHE A 20 20.76 -35.65 -7.55
N ALA A 21 19.90 -36.66 -7.72
CA ALA A 21 18.46 -36.46 -7.87
C ALA A 21 17.84 -35.86 -6.60
N GLY A 22 18.28 -36.31 -5.42
CA GLY A 22 17.85 -35.80 -4.12
C GLY A 22 18.21 -34.33 -3.93
N THR A 23 19.45 -33.94 -4.25
CA THR A 23 19.88 -32.53 -4.18
C THR A 23 19.15 -31.67 -5.20
N ALA A 24 18.97 -32.14 -6.43
CA ALA A 24 18.20 -31.44 -7.46
C ALA A 24 16.73 -31.21 -7.02
N VAL A 25 16.06 -32.24 -6.51
CA VAL A 25 14.67 -32.12 -6.01
C VAL A 25 14.61 -31.19 -4.80
N SER A 26 15.59 -31.26 -3.90
CA SER A 26 15.66 -30.37 -2.74
C SER A 26 15.84 -28.90 -3.12
N ALA A 27 16.54 -28.62 -4.22
CA ALA A 27 16.76 -27.27 -4.74
C ALA A 27 15.57 -26.76 -5.57
N VAL A 28 14.88 -27.64 -6.31
CA VAL A 28 13.71 -27.27 -7.11
C VAL A 28 12.50 -26.94 -6.23
N ARG A 29 12.30 -27.67 -5.13
CA ARG A 29 11.17 -27.45 -4.20
C ARG A 29 11.00 -26.00 -3.72
N PRO A 30 12.02 -25.32 -3.17
CA PRO A 30 11.89 -23.94 -2.72
C PRO A 30 11.68 -22.98 -3.90
N VAL A 31 12.29 -23.22 -5.05
CA VAL A 31 12.12 -22.36 -6.24
C VAL A 31 10.68 -22.43 -6.75
N VAL A 32 10.10 -23.63 -6.83
CA VAL A 32 8.70 -23.81 -7.21
C VAL A 32 7.76 -23.20 -6.17
N GLY A 33 8.04 -23.41 -4.88
CA GLY A 33 7.26 -22.80 -3.79
C GLY A 33 7.26 -21.27 -3.85
N LEU A 34 8.44 -20.65 -3.99
CA LEU A 34 8.58 -19.21 -4.17
C LEU A 34 7.92 -18.73 -5.46
N GLY A 35 8.02 -19.49 -6.54
CA GLY A 35 7.36 -19.20 -7.82
C GLY A 35 5.84 -19.15 -7.70
N ILE A 36 5.24 -20.10 -6.98
CA ILE A 36 3.79 -20.11 -6.73
C ILE A 36 3.38 -18.89 -5.90
N VAL A 37 4.12 -18.56 -4.84
CA VAL A 37 3.85 -17.36 -4.03
C VAL A 37 3.97 -16.09 -4.86
N ALA A 38 5.02 -15.96 -5.66
CA ALA A 38 5.22 -14.82 -6.54
C ALA A 38 4.10 -14.70 -7.59
N ALA A 39 3.71 -15.82 -8.21
CA ALA A 39 2.61 -15.87 -9.16
C ALA A 39 1.28 -15.45 -8.52
N PHE A 40 1.01 -15.92 -7.29
CA PHE A 40 -0.15 -15.52 -6.52
C PHE A 40 -0.13 -14.01 -6.23
N LEU A 41 0.98 -13.47 -5.73
CA LEU A 41 1.12 -12.03 -5.47
C LEU A 41 0.94 -11.19 -6.75
N LEU A 42 1.40 -11.68 -7.89
CA LEU A 42 1.28 -10.99 -9.17
C LEU A 42 -0.16 -11.04 -9.72
N ALA A 43 -0.80 -12.20 -9.64
CA ALA A 43 -2.19 -12.39 -10.05
C ALA A 43 -3.15 -11.54 -9.20
N PHE A 44 -2.92 -11.49 -7.88
CA PHE A 44 -3.73 -10.73 -6.93
C PHE A 44 -3.19 -9.33 -6.64
N ARG A 45 -2.17 -8.87 -7.36
CA ARG A 45 -1.60 -7.52 -7.26
C ARG A 45 -2.67 -6.41 -7.22
N PRO A 46 -3.71 -6.38 -8.08
CA PRO A 46 -4.72 -5.33 -8.01
C PRO A 46 -5.51 -5.35 -6.69
N LEU A 47 -5.82 -6.52 -6.14
CA LEU A 47 -6.52 -6.66 -4.85
C LEU A 47 -5.63 -6.22 -3.69
N LEU A 48 -4.35 -6.61 -3.70
CA LEU A 48 -3.39 -6.21 -2.66
C LEU A 48 -3.21 -4.69 -2.63
N ILE A 49 -3.14 -4.04 -3.80
CA ILE A 49 -3.08 -2.57 -3.89
C ILE A 49 -4.37 -1.94 -3.35
N GLY A 50 -5.53 -2.50 -3.70
CA GLY A 50 -6.83 -2.05 -3.18
C GLY A 50 -6.91 -2.14 -1.66
N LEU A 51 -6.52 -3.29 -1.10
CA LEU A 51 -6.49 -3.54 0.35
C LEU A 51 -5.52 -2.60 1.06
N LEU A 52 -4.32 -2.40 0.50
CA LEU A 52 -3.34 -1.46 1.06
C LEU A 52 -3.89 -0.02 1.05
N ARG A 53 -4.54 0.41 -0.04
CA ARG A 53 -5.17 1.73 -0.12
C ARG A 53 -6.31 1.89 0.89
N ALA A 54 -7.14 0.88 1.07
CA ALA A 54 -8.20 0.88 2.07
C ALA A 54 -7.63 0.95 3.49
N ALA A 55 -6.61 0.15 3.80
CA ALA A 55 -5.91 0.19 5.08
C ALA A 55 -5.28 1.57 5.34
N LEU A 56 -4.65 2.17 4.34
CA LEU A 56 -4.10 3.52 4.44
C LEU A 56 -5.18 4.59 4.65
N LEU A 57 -6.37 4.41 4.10
CA LEU A 57 -7.50 5.32 4.34
C LEU A 57 -8.02 5.24 5.79
N VAL A 58 -7.93 4.07 6.44
CA VAL A 58 -8.29 3.92 7.86
C VAL A 58 -7.29 4.68 8.75
N ILE A 59 -5.99 4.59 8.44
CA ILE A 59 -4.93 5.24 9.23
C ILE A 59 -4.91 6.76 8.96
N LYS A 60 -5.01 7.16 7.70
CA LYS A 60 -4.97 8.56 7.28
C LYS A 60 -6.13 8.82 6.31
N PRO A 61 -7.32 9.15 6.83
CA PRO A 61 -8.46 9.46 5.99
C PRO A 61 -8.08 10.61 5.05
N ARG A 62 -8.16 10.35 3.74
CA ARG A 62 -7.96 11.40 2.75
C ARG A 62 -9.18 12.32 2.80
N GLN A 63 -8.95 13.60 3.07
CA GLN A 63 -9.99 14.62 2.89
C GLN A 63 -10.45 14.60 1.44
N THR A 64 -11.76 14.44 1.24
CA THR A 64 -12.40 14.51 -0.08
C THR A 64 -12.18 15.91 -0.68
N LEU A 65 -12.34 16.06 -1.99
CA LEU A 65 -12.18 17.37 -2.64
C LEU A 65 -13.18 18.39 -2.07
N GLU A 66 -14.42 17.95 -1.83
CA GLU A 66 -15.47 18.76 -1.20
C GLU A 66 -15.10 19.18 0.23
N GLN A 67 -14.61 18.25 1.06
CA GLN A 67 -14.16 18.59 2.42
C GLN A 67 -13.02 19.62 2.41
N ARG A 68 -12.14 19.58 1.39
CA ARG A 68 -11.06 20.57 1.26
C ARG A 68 -11.58 21.94 0.85
N SER A 69 -12.57 22.01 -0.06
CA SER A 69 -13.18 23.28 -0.45
C SER A 69 -13.96 23.90 0.71
N GLU A 70 -14.78 23.11 1.40
CA GLU A 70 -15.53 23.57 2.57
C GLU A 70 -14.60 24.06 3.68
N ARG A 71 -13.50 23.34 3.93
CA ARG A 71 -12.51 23.77 4.93
C ARG A 71 -11.86 25.11 4.57
N ARG A 72 -11.59 25.36 3.28
CA ARG A 72 -11.06 26.66 2.83
C ARG A 72 -12.08 27.77 3.02
N ILE A 73 -13.35 27.52 2.67
CA ILE A 73 -14.45 28.48 2.88
C ILE A 73 -14.58 28.81 4.38
N LEU A 74 -14.65 27.79 5.23
CA LEU A 74 -14.72 27.96 6.69
C LEU A 74 -13.52 28.77 7.22
N GLN A 75 -12.31 28.50 6.75
CA GLN A 75 -11.12 29.27 7.14
C GLN A 75 -11.25 30.75 6.74
N SER A 76 -11.75 31.05 5.55
CA SER A 76 -11.99 32.42 5.09
C SER A 76 -13.05 33.12 5.95
N VAL A 77 -14.17 32.44 6.26
CA VAL A 77 -15.24 32.97 7.12
C VAL A 77 -14.72 33.25 8.54
N LEU A 78 -13.92 32.34 9.10
CA LEU A 78 -13.32 32.51 10.44
C LEU A 78 -12.32 33.68 10.47
N LEU A 79 -11.55 33.88 9.40
CA LEU A 79 -10.62 35.00 9.27
C LEU A 79 -11.37 36.33 9.20
N LEU A 80 -12.41 36.42 8.37
CA LEU A 80 -13.25 37.63 8.27
C LEU A 80 -13.91 37.98 9.61
N ASN A 81 -14.44 36.98 10.31
CA ASN A 81 -15.02 37.17 11.64
C ASN A 81 -13.99 37.53 12.71
N ARG A 82 -12.70 37.20 12.52
CA ARG A 82 -11.62 37.65 13.40
C ARG A 82 -11.32 39.13 13.13
N MET A 83 -11.14 39.52 11.87
CA MET A 83 -10.92 40.93 11.50
C MET A 83 -12.08 41.83 11.95
N ALA A 84 -13.33 41.35 11.82
CA ALA A 84 -14.50 42.07 12.30
C ALA A 84 -14.51 42.26 13.83
N ARG A 85 -13.89 41.37 14.60
CA ARG A 85 -13.75 41.54 16.05
C ARG A 85 -12.64 42.51 16.39
N ASP A 86 -11.54 42.49 15.65
CA ASP A 86 -10.44 43.42 15.84
C ASP A 86 -10.87 44.87 15.54
N LEU A 87 -11.80 45.06 14.59
CA LEU A 87 -12.33 46.37 14.20
C LEU A 87 -13.53 46.86 15.03
N ASP A 88 -14.18 46.02 15.83
CA ASP A 88 -15.40 46.38 16.58
C ASP A 88 -15.22 47.62 17.47
N GLY A 89 -14.03 47.82 18.03
CA GLY A 89 -13.72 48.95 18.91
C GLY A 89 -13.29 50.23 18.18
N LEU A 90 -12.91 50.13 16.91
CA LEU A 90 -12.40 51.26 16.11
C LEU A 90 -13.44 51.77 15.11
N ASP A 91 -14.02 50.86 14.34
CA ASP A 91 -15.04 51.14 13.33
C ASP A 91 -16.12 50.05 13.34
N PRO A 92 -17.22 50.26 14.09
CA PRO A 92 -18.30 49.29 14.18
C PRO A 92 -19.09 49.14 12.86
N SER A 93 -18.99 50.11 11.94
CA SER A 93 -19.65 50.01 10.63
C SER A 93 -18.90 49.05 9.72
N GLN A 94 -17.57 49.18 9.64
CA GLN A 94 -16.72 48.30 8.86
C GLN A 94 -16.71 46.86 9.43
N ALA A 95 -16.76 46.72 10.76
CA ALA A 95 -16.90 45.42 11.40
C ALA A 95 -18.20 44.69 11.00
N ARG A 96 -19.32 45.43 10.84
CA ARG A 96 -20.59 44.87 10.36
C ARG A 96 -20.52 44.42 8.91
N GLU A 97 -19.84 45.19 8.04
CA GLU A 97 -19.65 44.80 6.64
C GLU A 97 -18.83 43.50 6.52
N LEU A 98 -17.76 43.36 7.30
CA LEU A 98 -16.97 42.14 7.33
C LEU A 98 -17.77 40.93 7.81
N ARG A 99 -18.64 41.08 8.82
CA ARG A 99 -19.56 40.00 9.23
C ARG A 99 -20.58 39.67 8.15
N ALA A 100 -21.11 40.67 7.46
CA ALA A 100 -22.04 40.48 6.35
C ALA A 100 -21.37 39.76 5.16
N LEU A 101 -20.10 40.06 4.86
CA LEU A 101 -19.32 39.33 3.87
C LEU A 101 -19.05 37.89 4.30
N ALA A 102 -18.77 37.67 5.59
CA ALA A 102 -18.53 36.34 6.15
C ALA A 102 -19.79 35.45 6.10
N ALA A 103 -20.98 36.05 6.23
CA ALA A 103 -22.25 35.34 6.17
C ALA A 103 -22.67 34.94 4.74
N ARG A 104 -21.99 35.45 3.70
CA ARG A 104 -22.28 35.16 2.29
C ARG A 104 -21.42 34.04 1.71
N GLY A 105 -20.32 33.69 2.37
CA GLY A 105 -19.43 32.59 2.00
C GLY A 105 -19.81 31.32 2.73
#